data_AF-A0AB39S1R3-F1
#
_entry.id   AF-A0AB39S1R3-F1
#
_cell.length_a   1.000
_cell.length_b   1.000
_cell.length_c   1.000
_cell.angle_alpha   90.00
_cell.angle_beta   90.00
_cell.angle_gamma   90.00
#
_symmetry.space_group_name_H-M   'P 1'
#
loop_
_entity.id
_entity.type
_entity.pdbx_description
1 polymer ?
#
loop_
_entity_poly.entity_id
_entity_poly.type
_entity_poly.pdbx_seq_one_letter_code
_entity_poly.pdbx_strand_id
1 'polypeptide(L)'
;MPTSDSLSGSPWSGSWDRHPNDPAHGTHHSWEVWNRNDDADYRLEVPRFVAEFGWQAPPAYATLRRALPGETLAPDSPGMPHHQKADDGNGKLESGLARHFQPWDGNFDRWHYLSQVNQARAVAAGIEHWRSHWPVCAGTIVWQLNDCRPVTSWAAIDEDGRAKPLYHELRRLYADRLLTLRPRGGGLMLAAVNQSAQAWRSPLTLRRMSVEGVTVAEAAVGLSAAARTVAEIRVPRDLEPVGPKEFLVADADGLRTLHFPAADREVPYPRQEFDVTVAPGTVTVTARTLVRDLLLRADRLDPAAEADTGLVTLLPGEEVTIGVRGWETPDVEIARSALYCVEPAR
;
A
#
# COMPACT_ATOMS: atom_id res chain seq x y z
N MET A 1 27.35 32.16 11.43
CA MET A 1 26.88 30.92 12.07
C MET A 1 26.74 29.88 10.98
N PRO A 2 27.24 28.64 11.14
CA PRO A 2 26.83 27.55 10.25
C PRO A 2 25.31 27.40 10.33
N THR A 3 24.66 27.19 9.18
CA THR A 3 23.19 27.14 9.04
C THR A 3 22.65 25.71 8.95
N SER A 4 23.51 24.71 9.06
CA SER A 4 23.18 23.31 8.85
C SER A 4 23.60 22.47 10.04
N ASP A 5 22.72 21.53 10.41
CA ASP A 5 22.98 20.55 11.47
C ASP A 5 23.79 19.37 10.95
N SER A 6 24.55 18.73 11.85
CA SER A 6 25.30 17.49 11.57
C SER A 6 25.00 16.45 12.64
N LEU A 7 24.78 15.20 12.21
CA LEU A 7 24.56 14.05 13.09
C LEU A 7 25.73 13.07 12.98
N SER A 8 26.03 12.33 14.04
CA SER A 8 27.14 11.36 14.09
C SER A 8 26.87 10.04 13.36
N GLY A 9 25.61 9.77 13.00
CA GLY A 9 25.20 8.55 12.29
C GLY A 9 23.72 8.53 11.93
N SER A 10 23.30 7.46 11.27
CA SER A 10 21.90 7.10 11.01
C SER A 10 21.79 5.58 11.16
N PRO A 11 21.12 5.07 12.20
CA PRO A 11 20.35 5.81 13.21
C PRO A 11 21.26 6.50 14.25
N TRP A 12 20.79 7.58 14.87
CA TRP A 12 21.49 8.30 15.93
C TRP A 12 20.54 8.89 16.96
N SER A 13 20.82 8.60 18.24
CA SER A 13 20.00 8.99 19.39
C SER A 13 20.53 10.21 20.16
N GLY A 14 21.46 10.97 19.59
CA GLY A 14 21.97 12.21 20.19
C GLY A 14 23.06 12.03 21.25
N SER A 15 23.36 10.80 21.68
CA SER A 15 24.41 10.48 22.66
C SER A 15 24.95 9.08 22.44
N TRP A 16 26.22 8.87 22.77
CA TRP A 16 26.89 7.56 22.80
C TRP A 16 26.41 6.68 23.97
N ASP A 17 25.79 7.27 25.00
CA ASP A 17 25.26 6.53 26.16
C ASP A 17 23.88 5.91 25.89
N ARG A 18 23.27 6.21 24.74
CA ARG A 18 21.98 5.66 24.31
C ARG A 18 22.19 4.66 23.20
N HIS A 19 21.34 3.64 23.14
CA HIS A 19 21.28 2.77 21.98
C HIS A 19 21.03 3.64 20.74
N PRO A 20 21.80 3.52 19.64
CA PRO A 20 21.70 4.45 18.51
C PRO A 20 20.32 4.46 17.85
N ASN A 21 19.58 3.36 17.97
CA ASN A 21 18.23 3.16 17.42
C ASN A 21 17.09 3.32 18.45
N ASP A 22 17.31 3.98 19.59
CA ASP A 22 16.28 4.20 20.62
C ASP A 22 15.08 4.98 20.04
N PRO A 23 13.86 4.42 20.01
CA PRO A 23 12.71 5.07 19.39
C PRO A 23 12.35 6.41 20.04
N ALA A 24 12.68 6.63 21.31
CA ALA A 24 12.41 7.89 21.99
C ALA A 24 13.36 9.04 21.59
N HIS A 25 14.41 8.77 20.79
CA HIS A 25 15.47 9.74 20.49
C HIS A 25 15.91 9.71 19.02
N GLY A 26 16.00 10.89 18.40
CA GLY A 26 16.65 11.07 17.10
C GLY A 26 16.06 10.22 15.96
N THR A 27 16.94 9.66 15.12
CA THR A 27 16.54 8.84 13.96
C THR A 27 16.48 7.35 14.31
N HIS A 28 15.52 6.66 13.72
CA HIS A 28 15.27 5.24 13.92
C HIS A 28 15.17 4.48 12.59
N HIS A 29 15.70 3.26 12.54
CA HIS A 29 15.61 2.32 11.43
C HIS A 29 14.72 1.14 11.84
N SER A 30 13.56 1.00 11.21
CA SER A 30 12.56 -0.02 11.53
C SER A 30 12.67 -1.21 10.57
N TRP A 31 13.61 -2.12 10.88
CA TRP A 31 13.97 -3.24 10.02
C TRP A 31 13.49 -4.61 10.50
N GLU A 32 12.98 -4.72 11.73
CA GLU A 32 12.45 -5.99 12.24
C GLU A 32 11.22 -6.47 11.45
N VAL A 33 10.40 -5.54 10.95
CA VAL A 33 9.23 -5.87 10.11
C VAL A 33 9.61 -6.62 8.85
N TRP A 34 10.56 -6.10 8.06
CA TRP A 34 11.03 -6.83 6.87
C TRP A 34 11.79 -8.12 7.24
N ASN A 35 12.65 -8.05 8.26
CA ASN A 35 13.58 -9.14 8.51
C ASN A 35 12.97 -10.34 9.25
N ARG A 36 11.95 -10.12 10.09
CA ARG A 36 11.44 -11.15 11.01
C ARG A 36 9.93 -11.14 11.22
N ASN A 37 9.30 -9.98 11.13
CA ASN A 37 7.95 -9.76 11.66
C ASN A 37 6.89 -9.53 10.57
N ASP A 38 5.66 -9.26 11.00
CA ASP A 38 4.53 -8.90 10.14
C ASP A 38 4.47 -7.37 9.93
N ASP A 39 3.79 -6.93 8.87
CA ASP A 39 3.65 -5.49 8.60
C ASP A 39 2.86 -4.72 9.66
N ALA A 40 1.96 -5.41 10.37
CA ALA A 40 1.23 -4.85 11.51
C ALA A 40 2.16 -4.41 12.65
N ASP A 41 3.36 -5.01 12.76
CA ASP A 41 4.30 -4.73 13.86
C ASP A 41 4.97 -3.35 13.74
N TYR A 42 4.87 -2.67 12.58
CA TYR A 42 5.24 -1.25 12.49
C TYR A 42 4.48 -0.37 13.50
N ARG A 43 3.33 -0.85 14.01
CA ARG A 43 2.46 -0.14 14.95
C ARG A 43 2.86 -0.33 16.42
N LEU A 44 3.84 -1.18 16.70
CA LEU A 44 4.30 -1.46 18.07
C LEU A 44 5.15 -0.32 18.64
N GLU A 45 5.74 0.50 17.77
CA GLU A 45 6.64 1.58 18.15
C GLU A 45 6.29 2.88 17.44
N VAL A 46 6.48 3.99 18.17
CA VAL A 46 6.33 5.35 17.64
C VAL A 46 7.66 6.10 17.80
N PRO A 47 8.62 5.92 16.88
CA PRO A 47 9.89 6.62 16.94
C PRO A 47 9.75 8.12 16.72
N ARG A 48 10.78 8.92 17.09
CA ARG A 48 10.77 10.37 16.83
C ARG A 48 10.88 10.71 15.34
N PHE A 49 11.66 9.94 14.58
CA PHE A 49 11.81 10.09 13.14
C PHE A 49 12.26 8.74 12.55
N VAL A 50 11.48 8.17 11.63
CA VAL A 50 11.84 6.90 10.98
C VAL A 50 12.66 7.19 9.73
N ALA A 51 13.97 7.02 9.80
CA ALA A 51 14.88 7.32 8.71
C ALA A 51 15.00 6.17 7.69
N GLU A 52 14.68 4.93 8.08
CA GLU A 52 14.64 3.78 7.18
C GLU A 52 13.59 2.76 7.64
N PHE A 53 12.87 2.20 6.67
CA PHE A 53 11.97 1.06 6.79
C PHE A 53 11.51 0.68 5.38
N GLY A 54 11.08 -0.55 5.15
CA GLY A 54 10.52 -0.92 3.85
C GLY A 54 10.12 -2.37 3.75
N TRP A 55 9.54 -2.73 2.61
CA TRP A 55 9.21 -4.10 2.24
C TRP A 55 9.64 -4.37 0.78
N GLN A 56 10.19 -5.55 0.46
CA GLN A 56 10.58 -5.82 -0.93
C GLN A 56 9.41 -6.23 -1.82
N ALA A 57 9.55 -5.99 -3.11
CA ALA A 57 8.75 -6.65 -4.15
C ALA A 57 9.58 -6.78 -5.44
N PRO A 58 9.25 -7.76 -6.31
CA PRO A 58 9.85 -7.85 -7.63
C PRO A 58 9.58 -6.57 -8.44
N PRO A 59 10.45 -6.25 -9.42
CA PRO A 59 10.27 -5.11 -10.30
C PRO A 59 9.08 -5.33 -11.26
N ALA A 60 8.81 -4.37 -12.15
CA ALA A 60 7.75 -4.52 -13.14
C ALA A 60 7.96 -5.79 -13.99
N TYR A 61 6.87 -6.34 -14.53
CA TYR A 61 6.93 -7.57 -15.32
C TYR A 61 7.82 -7.41 -16.57
N ALA A 62 7.73 -6.27 -17.26
CA ALA A 62 8.58 -5.97 -18.41
C ALA A 62 10.07 -5.91 -18.03
N THR A 63 10.42 -5.36 -16.86
CA THR A 63 11.79 -5.34 -16.33
C THR A 63 12.29 -6.76 -16.08
N LEU A 64 11.47 -7.63 -15.48
CA LEU A 64 11.81 -9.05 -15.30
C LEU A 64 12.04 -9.77 -16.62
N ARG A 65 11.16 -9.58 -17.61
CA ARG A 65 11.28 -10.20 -18.93
C ARG A 65 12.53 -9.74 -19.68
N ARG A 66 12.91 -8.47 -19.55
CA ARG A 66 14.17 -7.95 -20.13
C ARG A 66 15.39 -8.53 -19.41
N ALA A 67 15.35 -8.59 -18.07
CA ALA A 67 16.48 -9.04 -17.26
C ALA A 67 16.75 -10.54 -17.37
N LEU A 68 15.69 -11.36 -17.57
CA LEU A 68 15.74 -12.82 -17.61
C LEU A 68 15.29 -13.37 -18.98
N PRO A 69 16.00 -13.05 -20.07
CA PRO A 69 15.60 -13.46 -21.41
C PRO A 69 15.68 -14.99 -21.55
N GLY A 70 14.61 -15.60 -22.09
CA GLY A 70 14.55 -17.04 -22.33
C GLY A 70 14.23 -17.90 -21.10
N GLU A 71 14.08 -17.29 -19.91
CA GLU A 71 13.57 -18.00 -18.73
C GLU A 71 12.04 -18.01 -18.69
N THR A 72 11.49 -19.13 -18.22
CA THR A 72 10.12 -19.17 -17.70
C THR A 72 10.15 -18.55 -16.32
N LEU A 73 9.48 -17.41 -16.15
CA LEU A 73 9.46 -16.70 -14.87
C LEU A 73 8.76 -17.53 -13.79
N ALA A 74 9.46 -17.77 -12.71
CA ALA A 74 8.98 -18.40 -11.49
C ALA A 74 9.81 -17.85 -10.30
N PRO A 75 9.29 -17.83 -9.05
CA PRO A 75 10.04 -17.26 -7.93
C PRO A 75 11.40 -17.96 -7.67
N ASP A 76 11.52 -19.21 -8.11
CA ASP A 76 12.69 -20.08 -8.01
C ASP A 76 13.42 -20.31 -9.35
N SER A 77 13.04 -19.61 -10.44
CA SER A 77 13.78 -19.68 -11.71
C SER A 77 15.22 -19.18 -11.50
N PRO A 78 16.25 -19.74 -12.15
CA PRO A 78 17.65 -19.45 -11.80
C PRO A 78 18.03 -17.97 -11.72
N GLY A 79 17.46 -17.15 -12.61
CA GLY A 79 17.66 -15.72 -12.62
C GLY A 79 17.04 -14.99 -11.41
N MET A 80 15.89 -15.43 -10.91
CA MET A 80 15.17 -14.74 -9.83
C MET A 80 15.97 -14.69 -8.52
N PRO A 81 16.47 -15.81 -7.94
CA PRO A 81 17.37 -15.78 -6.79
C PRO A 81 18.70 -15.10 -7.07
N HIS A 82 19.22 -15.16 -8.31
CA HIS A 82 20.43 -14.40 -8.67
C HIS A 82 20.20 -12.89 -8.55
N HIS A 83 18.99 -12.42 -8.83
CA HIS A 83 18.56 -11.04 -8.70
C HIS A 83 17.86 -10.73 -7.35
N GLN A 84 18.07 -11.57 -6.33
CA GLN A 84 17.73 -11.32 -4.93
C GLN A 84 19.03 -11.20 -4.11
N LYS A 85 19.18 -10.12 -3.36
CA LYS A 85 20.40 -9.82 -2.59
C LYS A 85 20.17 -9.65 -1.09
N ALA A 86 18.92 -9.57 -0.65
CA ALA A 86 18.63 -9.67 0.77
C ALA A 86 18.85 -11.11 1.24
N ASP A 87 19.43 -11.23 2.43
CA ASP A 87 19.51 -12.51 3.14
C ASP A 87 18.10 -13.09 3.31
N ASP A 88 17.91 -14.33 2.87
CA ASP A 88 16.62 -15.02 2.78
C ASP A 88 15.47 -14.18 2.18
N GLY A 89 15.76 -13.33 1.20
CA GLY A 89 14.77 -12.37 0.67
C GLY A 89 13.53 -13.03 0.08
N ASN A 90 13.68 -14.13 -0.65
CA ASN A 90 12.52 -14.86 -1.21
C ASN A 90 11.71 -15.59 -0.11
N GLY A 91 12.38 -16.18 0.90
CA GLY A 91 11.68 -16.80 2.03
C GLY A 91 10.86 -15.78 2.84
N LYS A 92 11.38 -14.56 2.99
CA LYS A 92 10.67 -13.43 3.62
C LYS A 92 9.47 -12.97 2.80
N LEU A 93 9.57 -12.92 1.47
CA LEU A 93 8.42 -12.65 0.60
C LEU A 93 7.33 -13.71 0.75
N GLU A 94 7.67 -15.00 0.66
CA GLU A 94 6.70 -16.08 0.83
C GLU A 94 6.02 -16.05 2.20
N SER A 95 6.81 -15.82 3.26
CA SER A 95 6.29 -15.70 4.63
C SER A 95 5.34 -14.52 4.77
N GLY A 96 5.65 -13.38 4.14
CA GLY A 96 4.74 -12.23 4.05
C GLY A 96 3.43 -12.60 3.39
N LEU A 97 3.50 -13.17 2.18
CA LEU A 97 2.29 -13.55 1.43
C LEU A 97 1.40 -14.53 2.21
N ALA A 98 1.99 -15.53 2.85
CA ALA A 98 1.25 -16.57 3.59
C ALA A 98 0.49 -16.03 4.82
N ARG A 99 0.91 -14.90 5.38
CA ARG A 99 0.21 -14.23 6.49
C ARG A 99 -1.08 -13.56 6.03
N HIS A 100 -1.10 -13.00 4.82
CA HIS A 100 -2.18 -12.13 4.38
C HIS A 100 -3.08 -12.74 3.30
N PHE A 101 -2.56 -13.56 2.40
CA PHE A 101 -3.27 -13.98 1.19
C PHE A 101 -3.48 -15.49 1.11
N GLN A 102 -4.48 -15.90 0.33
CA GLN A 102 -4.62 -17.29 -0.10
C GLN A 102 -3.42 -17.72 -0.95
N PRO A 103 -3.07 -19.03 -0.96
CA PRO A 103 -2.01 -19.56 -1.81
C PRO A 103 -2.15 -19.11 -3.27
N TRP A 104 -1.01 -18.89 -3.93
CA TRP A 104 -0.94 -18.48 -5.33
C TRP A 104 -0.87 -19.66 -6.31
N ASP A 105 -0.94 -20.91 -5.82
CA ASP A 105 -1.12 -22.16 -6.56
C ASP A 105 -0.18 -22.36 -7.77
N GLY A 106 1.09 -21.94 -7.66
CA GLY A 106 2.05 -22.07 -8.76
C GLY A 106 1.94 -21.00 -9.85
N ASN A 107 0.97 -20.08 -9.75
CA ASN A 107 0.79 -19.00 -10.71
C ASN A 107 1.74 -17.82 -10.41
N PHE A 108 2.80 -17.69 -11.21
CA PHE A 108 3.78 -16.60 -11.10
C PHE A 108 3.16 -15.21 -11.22
N ASP A 109 2.21 -15.01 -12.15
CA ASP A 109 1.57 -13.71 -12.34
C ASP A 109 0.78 -13.28 -11.10
N ARG A 110 0.20 -14.24 -10.37
CA ARG A 110 -0.46 -14.00 -9.08
C ARG A 110 0.55 -13.71 -7.98
N TRP A 111 1.62 -14.49 -7.87
CA TRP A 111 2.72 -14.25 -6.92
C TRP A 111 3.33 -12.85 -7.07
N HIS A 112 3.59 -12.44 -8.32
CA HIS A 112 4.16 -11.14 -8.67
C HIS A 112 3.24 -10.00 -8.23
N TYR A 113 1.95 -10.10 -8.56
CA TYR A 113 0.94 -9.12 -8.15
C TYR A 113 0.84 -9.03 -6.62
N LEU A 114 0.67 -10.17 -5.93
CA LEU A 114 0.49 -10.18 -4.48
C LEU A 114 1.72 -9.65 -3.74
N SER A 115 2.93 -9.91 -4.25
CA SER A 115 4.17 -9.36 -3.67
C SER A 115 4.22 -7.83 -3.75
N GLN A 116 3.79 -7.25 -4.87
CA GLN A 116 3.70 -5.78 -5.02
C GLN A 116 2.58 -5.17 -4.18
N VAL A 117 1.44 -5.85 -4.03
CA VAL A 117 0.36 -5.44 -3.11
C VAL A 117 0.86 -5.46 -1.67
N ASN A 118 1.55 -6.54 -1.26
CA ASN A 118 2.09 -6.68 0.08
C ASN A 118 3.09 -5.56 0.39
N GLN A 119 3.98 -5.25 -0.55
CA GLN A 119 4.91 -4.13 -0.40
C GLN A 119 4.18 -2.81 -0.16
N ALA A 120 3.21 -2.47 -1.01
CA ALA A 120 2.47 -1.22 -0.90
C ALA A 120 1.73 -1.11 0.44
N ARG A 121 1.05 -2.18 0.86
CA ARG A 121 0.31 -2.24 2.12
C ARG A 121 1.22 -2.19 3.35
N ALA A 122 2.36 -2.89 3.32
CA ALA A 122 3.30 -2.89 4.44
C ALA A 122 3.91 -1.50 4.68
N VAL A 123 4.33 -0.83 3.61
CA VAL A 123 4.82 0.56 3.69
C VAL A 123 3.71 1.52 4.12
N ALA A 124 2.48 1.33 3.63
CA ALA A 124 1.31 2.09 4.07
C ALA A 124 1.02 1.90 5.57
N ALA A 125 1.13 0.67 6.08
CA ALA A 125 0.89 0.35 7.48
C ALA A 125 1.78 1.21 8.41
N GLY A 126 3.07 1.31 8.08
CA GLY A 126 4.04 2.15 8.78
C GLY A 126 3.77 3.64 8.62
N ILE A 127 3.75 4.17 7.38
CA ILE A 127 3.61 5.62 7.14
C ILE A 127 2.33 6.17 7.76
N GLU A 128 1.20 5.51 7.56
CA GLU A 128 -0.07 5.97 8.13
C GLU A 128 -0.04 5.94 9.67
N HIS A 129 0.57 4.92 10.27
CA HIS A 129 0.72 4.84 11.73
C HIS A 129 1.57 6.00 12.25
N TRP A 130 2.76 6.21 11.70
CA TRP A 130 3.68 7.24 12.18
C TRP A 130 3.17 8.66 11.90
N ARG A 131 2.56 8.91 10.74
CA ARG A 131 1.92 10.21 10.45
C ARG A 131 0.75 10.50 11.38
N SER A 132 -0.02 9.48 11.79
CA SER A 132 -1.10 9.65 12.78
C SER A 132 -0.60 10.01 14.19
N HIS A 133 0.69 9.81 14.45
CA HIS A 133 1.33 10.11 15.74
C HIS A 133 2.09 11.44 15.75
N TRP A 134 1.91 12.31 14.75
CA TRP A 134 2.42 13.68 14.83
C TRP A 134 1.90 14.38 16.10
N PRO A 135 2.74 15.07 16.89
CA PRO A 135 4.16 15.40 16.64
C PRO A 135 5.18 14.47 17.33
N VAL A 136 4.76 13.31 17.86
CA VAL A 136 5.69 12.34 18.46
C VAL A 136 6.63 11.81 17.38
N CYS A 137 6.07 11.26 16.31
CA CYS A 137 6.82 10.96 15.08
C CYS A 137 6.71 12.15 14.11
N ALA A 138 7.86 12.71 13.77
CA ALA A 138 7.97 13.93 12.98
C ALA A 138 8.37 13.69 11.51
N GLY A 139 8.60 12.45 11.12
CA GLY A 139 8.93 12.12 9.73
C GLY A 139 9.21 10.65 9.48
N THR A 140 9.10 10.28 8.20
CA THR A 140 9.35 8.94 7.69
C THR A 140 10.10 9.05 6.37
N ILE A 141 11.14 8.24 6.18
CA ILE A 141 11.87 8.10 4.91
C ILE A 141 11.81 6.62 4.53
N VAL A 142 11.19 6.32 3.39
CA VAL A 142 11.05 4.96 2.90
C VAL A 142 12.37 4.47 2.31
N TRP A 143 12.78 3.27 2.73
CA TRP A 143 13.77 2.48 2.03
C TRP A 143 13.00 1.59 1.04
N GLN A 144 13.08 1.80 -0.28
CA GLN A 144 13.89 2.79 -0.99
C GLN A 144 13.13 3.39 -2.18
N LEU A 145 13.65 4.48 -2.75
CA LEU A 145 13.00 5.12 -3.91
C LEU A 145 13.24 4.33 -5.20
N ASN A 146 14.50 4.04 -5.54
CA ASN A 146 14.90 3.54 -6.85
C ASN A 146 15.87 2.35 -6.77
N ASP A 147 16.07 1.65 -7.89
CA ASP A 147 17.07 0.60 -8.05
C ASP A 147 18.26 1.05 -8.91
N CYS A 148 19.39 0.34 -8.77
CA CYS A 148 20.61 0.55 -9.56
C CYS A 148 20.93 -0.59 -10.55
N ARG A 149 20.11 -1.65 -10.54
CA ARG A 149 20.18 -2.83 -11.42
C ARG A 149 18.81 -3.54 -11.38
N PRO A 150 18.46 -4.41 -12.34
CA PRO A 150 17.25 -5.22 -12.22
C PRO A 150 17.39 -6.11 -10.98
N VAL A 151 16.47 -6.03 -10.03
CA VAL A 151 16.58 -6.75 -8.74
C VAL A 151 15.21 -6.81 -8.06
N THR A 152 14.98 -7.82 -7.22
CA THR A 152 13.93 -7.78 -6.21
C THR A 152 14.43 -6.97 -5.02
N SER A 153 13.80 -5.83 -4.75
CA SER A 153 14.23 -4.86 -3.74
C SER A 153 13.06 -4.11 -3.13
N TRP A 154 13.37 -3.19 -2.22
CA TRP A 154 12.43 -2.30 -1.58
C TRP A 154 12.03 -1.08 -2.43
N ALA A 155 12.50 -0.99 -3.67
CA ALA A 155 12.32 0.21 -4.47
C ALA A 155 10.85 0.43 -4.86
N ALA A 156 10.41 1.68 -4.85
CA ALA A 156 9.14 2.11 -5.43
C ALA A 156 9.21 2.27 -6.96
N ILE A 157 10.40 2.56 -7.50
CA ILE A 157 10.69 2.70 -8.93
C ILE A 157 11.80 1.70 -9.27
N ASP A 158 11.60 0.83 -10.24
CA ASP A 158 12.65 -0.13 -10.63
C ASP A 158 13.76 0.51 -11.49
N GLU A 159 14.77 -0.28 -11.86
CA GLU A 159 15.93 0.20 -12.61
C GLU A 159 15.59 0.69 -14.03
N ASP A 160 14.52 0.19 -14.63
CA ASP A 160 14.03 0.70 -15.93
C ASP A 160 13.23 2.01 -15.78
N GLY A 161 13.16 2.57 -14.57
CA GLY A 161 12.40 3.78 -14.29
C GLY A 161 10.90 3.53 -14.15
N ARG A 162 10.46 2.28 -14.00
CA ARG A 162 9.03 1.96 -13.94
C ARG A 162 8.51 2.07 -12.53
N ALA A 163 7.42 2.81 -12.39
CA ALA A 163 6.68 2.91 -11.14
C ALA A 163 6.09 1.53 -10.76
N LYS A 164 6.47 1.02 -9.59
CA LYS A 164 5.77 -0.10 -8.95
C LYS A 164 4.49 0.43 -8.28
N PRO A 165 3.53 -0.42 -7.90
CA PRO A 165 2.32 0.03 -7.18
C PRO A 165 2.62 0.88 -5.94
N LEU A 166 3.74 0.60 -5.26
CA LEU A 166 4.24 1.41 -4.14
C LEU A 166 4.43 2.89 -4.50
N TYR A 167 4.92 3.23 -5.71
CA TYR A 167 5.13 4.63 -6.12
C TYR A 167 3.83 5.44 -6.08
N HIS A 168 2.75 4.89 -6.62
CA HIS A 168 1.44 5.53 -6.62
C HIS A 168 0.88 5.63 -5.20
N GLU A 169 1.09 4.60 -4.38
CA GLU A 169 0.66 4.59 -2.99
C GLU A 169 1.40 5.63 -2.14
N LEU A 170 2.71 5.84 -2.38
CA LEU A 170 3.47 6.90 -1.70
C LEU A 170 2.90 8.30 -1.95
N ARG A 171 2.31 8.56 -3.13
CA ARG A 171 1.62 9.83 -3.41
C ARG A 171 0.44 10.05 -2.47
N ARG A 172 -0.34 9.01 -2.19
CA ARG A 172 -1.45 9.05 -1.21
C ARG A 172 -0.90 9.20 0.21
N LEU A 173 0.10 8.40 0.56
CA LEU A 173 0.68 8.34 1.90
C LEU A 173 1.43 9.60 2.32
N TYR A 174 1.94 10.39 1.37
CA TYR A 174 2.62 11.67 1.64
C TYR A 174 1.80 12.90 1.24
N ALA A 175 0.54 12.75 0.85
CA ALA A 175 -0.34 13.89 0.61
C ALA A 175 -0.54 14.74 1.88
N ASP A 176 -0.73 16.06 1.72
CA ASP A 176 -0.93 17.02 2.82
C ASP A 176 -2.06 16.63 3.79
N ARG A 177 -3.07 15.92 3.28
CA ARG A 177 -4.19 15.37 4.05
C ARG A 177 -4.24 13.86 3.85
N LEU A 178 -4.43 13.13 4.95
CA LEU A 178 -4.52 11.67 4.96
C LEU A 178 -5.57 11.23 5.97
N LEU A 179 -6.44 10.31 5.56
CA LEU A 179 -7.31 9.55 6.45
C LEU A 179 -6.70 8.18 6.69
N THR A 180 -6.72 7.72 7.93
CA THR A 180 -6.34 6.35 8.26
C THR A 180 -7.17 5.80 9.41
N LEU A 181 -7.57 4.54 9.31
CA LEU A 181 -8.29 3.80 10.35
C LEU A 181 -7.33 2.85 11.05
N ARG A 182 -7.29 2.89 12.39
CA ARG A 182 -6.37 2.09 13.20
C ARG A 182 -7.00 1.63 14.51
N PRO A 183 -6.74 0.37 14.94
CA PRO A 183 -7.05 -0.04 16.30
C PRO A 183 -6.27 0.81 17.30
N ARG A 184 -6.95 1.44 18.27
CA ARG A 184 -6.34 2.25 19.33
C ARG A 184 -7.22 2.23 20.59
N GLY A 185 -6.62 1.95 21.75
CA GLY A 185 -7.32 2.02 23.05
C GLY A 185 -8.58 1.15 23.12
N GLY A 186 -8.54 -0.09 22.61
CA GLY A 186 -9.64 -1.04 22.67
C GLY A 186 -10.83 -0.74 21.75
N GLY A 187 -10.63 0.02 20.67
CA GLY A 187 -11.61 0.15 19.58
C GLY A 187 -10.96 0.74 18.34
N LEU A 188 -11.78 1.13 17.36
CA LEU A 188 -11.28 1.69 16.11
C LEU A 188 -11.27 3.23 16.15
N MET A 189 -10.16 3.81 15.69
CA MET A 189 -9.93 5.24 15.63
C MET A 189 -9.66 5.65 14.20
N LEU A 190 -10.32 6.72 13.74
CA LEU A 190 -9.94 7.42 12.54
C LEU A 190 -8.99 8.56 12.91
N ALA A 191 -7.83 8.59 12.27
CA ALA A 191 -6.92 9.74 12.31
C ALA A 191 -7.05 10.53 11.00
N ALA A 192 -7.39 11.81 11.14
CA ALA A 192 -7.37 12.79 10.07
C ALA A 192 -6.09 13.63 10.19
N VAL A 193 -5.05 13.22 9.47
CA VAL A 193 -3.75 13.89 9.44
C VAL A 193 -3.86 15.10 8.52
N ASN A 194 -3.63 16.30 9.06
CA ASN A 194 -3.63 17.54 8.30
C ASN A 194 -2.28 18.25 8.46
N GLN A 195 -1.39 18.07 7.50
CA GLN A 195 -0.10 18.77 7.44
C GLN A 195 -0.18 20.09 6.65
N SER A 196 -1.32 20.38 6.02
CA SER A 196 -1.53 21.66 5.31
C SER A 196 -1.53 22.86 6.26
N ALA A 197 -1.30 24.04 5.69
CA ALA A 197 -1.35 25.32 6.44
C ALA A 197 -2.78 25.79 6.78
N GLN A 198 -3.81 25.11 6.25
CA GLN A 198 -5.21 25.49 6.45
C GLN A 198 -5.91 24.48 7.36
N ALA A 199 -6.92 24.95 8.10
CA ALA A 199 -7.81 24.03 8.81
C ALA A 199 -8.59 23.16 7.82
N TRP A 200 -8.81 21.91 8.18
CA TRP A 200 -9.60 20.96 7.39
C TRP A 200 -10.91 20.69 8.11
N ARG A 201 -12.02 21.07 7.48
CA ARG A 201 -13.38 20.84 7.96
C ARG A 201 -14.19 20.22 6.82
N SER A 202 -14.79 19.07 7.08
CA SER A 202 -15.54 18.32 6.06
C SER A 202 -16.56 17.39 6.73
N PRO A 203 -17.70 17.07 6.10
CA PRO A 203 -18.46 15.89 6.50
C PRO A 203 -17.60 14.63 6.33
N LEU A 204 -17.63 13.74 7.32
CA LEU A 204 -17.04 12.42 7.28
C LEU A 204 -18.16 11.39 7.32
N THR A 205 -18.23 10.55 6.30
CA THR A 205 -19.18 9.44 6.21
C THR A 205 -18.47 8.15 6.59
N LEU A 206 -18.99 7.47 7.60
CA LEU A 206 -18.52 6.17 8.05
C LEU A 206 -19.57 5.11 7.68
N ARG A 207 -19.15 4.05 6.98
CA ARG A 207 -20.03 2.96 6.53
C ARG A 207 -19.45 1.62 6.92
N ARG A 208 -20.13 0.90 7.82
CA ARG A 208 -19.85 -0.52 8.06
C ARG A 208 -20.53 -1.31 6.95
N MET A 209 -19.74 -1.96 6.11
CA MET A 209 -20.21 -2.66 4.92
C MET A 209 -19.95 -4.15 5.04
N SER A 210 -20.82 -4.97 4.45
CA SER A 210 -20.52 -6.38 4.19
C SER A 210 -19.64 -6.51 2.95
N VAL A 211 -18.86 -7.58 2.87
CA VAL A 211 -18.04 -7.91 1.69
C VAL A 211 -18.88 -8.19 0.44
N GLU A 212 -20.17 -8.47 0.62
CA GLU A 212 -21.18 -8.59 -0.45
C GLU A 212 -21.68 -7.23 -0.98
N GLY A 213 -21.19 -6.12 -0.41
CA GLY A 213 -21.52 -4.77 -0.88
C GLY A 213 -22.68 -4.08 -0.18
N VAL A 214 -23.23 -4.66 0.89
CA VAL A 214 -24.38 -4.09 1.60
C VAL A 214 -23.91 -3.18 2.71
N THR A 215 -24.41 -1.94 2.75
CA THR A 215 -24.24 -1.06 3.91
C THR A 215 -25.04 -1.61 5.09
N VAL A 216 -24.35 -2.06 6.13
CA VAL A 216 -24.95 -2.61 7.35
C VAL A 216 -25.30 -1.51 8.34
N ALA A 217 -24.44 -0.51 8.46
CA ALA A 217 -24.67 0.69 9.27
C ALA A 217 -23.92 1.88 8.67
N GLU A 218 -24.45 3.09 8.86
CA GLU A 218 -23.85 4.33 8.38
C GLU A 218 -24.03 5.44 9.41
N ALA A 219 -23.00 6.30 9.54
CA ALA A 219 -23.12 7.56 10.26
C ALA A 219 -22.35 8.67 9.56
N ALA A 220 -22.89 9.89 9.64
CA ALA A 220 -22.18 11.10 9.28
C ALA A 220 -21.68 11.80 10.56
N VAL A 221 -20.40 12.14 10.59
CA VAL A 221 -19.76 12.88 11.69
C VAL A 221 -19.02 14.09 11.13
N GLY A 222 -18.84 15.13 11.95
CA GLY A 222 -18.05 16.28 11.54
C GLY A 222 -16.56 15.99 11.69
N LEU A 223 -15.78 16.13 10.62
CA LEU A 223 -14.32 16.15 10.68
C LEU A 223 -13.85 17.59 10.87
N SER A 224 -12.97 17.81 11.85
CA SER A 224 -12.31 19.10 12.07
C SER A 224 -10.88 18.89 12.56
N ALA A 225 -9.90 19.12 11.70
CA ALA A 225 -8.48 19.15 12.04
C ALA A 225 -7.91 20.56 11.85
N ALA A 226 -7.20 21.08 12.85
CA ALA A 226 -6.47 22.35 12.69
C ALA A 226 -5.30 22.18 11.70
N ALA A 227 -4.75 23.30 11.22
CA ALA A 227 -3.55 23.28 10.39
C ALA A 227 -2.39 22.60 11.14
N ARG A 228 -1.63 21.72 10.47
CA ARG A 228 -0.47 21.00 11.02
C ARG A 228 -0.79 20.19 12.30
N THR A 229 -1.95 19.54 12.33
CA THR A 229 -2.38 18.68 13.45
C THR A 229 -2.96 17.36 12.95
N VAL A 230 -3.15 16.42 13.87
CA VAL A 230 -3.93 15.20 13.64
C VAL A 230 -5.19 15.31 14.49
N ALA A 231 -6.36 15.16 13.87
CA ALA A 231 -7.60 14.97 14.61
C ALA A 231 -7.90 13.49 14.75
N GLU A 232 -8.27 13.07 15.96
CA GLU A 232 -8.67 11.70 16.27
C GLU A 232 -10.19 11.64 16.45
N ILE A 233 -10.84 10.78 15.68
CA ILE A 233 -12.30 10.59 15.70
C ILE A 233 -12.56 9.14 16.03
N ARG A 234 -13.09 8.88 17.23
CA ARG A 234 -13.45 7.53 17.64
C ARG A 234 -14.60 7.02 16.78
N VAL A 235 -14.41 5.83 16.19
CA VAL A 235 -15.47 5.18 15.43
C VAL A 235 -16.57 4.73 16.41
N PRO A 236 -17.85 5.06 16.14
CA PRO A 236 -18.97 4.53 16.91
C PRO A 236 -18.97 3.00 16.95
N ARG A 237 -19.29 2.41 18.11
CA ARG A 237 -19.18 0.94 18.32
C ARG A 237 -20.05 0.12 17.36
N ASP A 238 -21.20 0.66 16.97
CA ASP A 238 -22.14 0.07 16.00
C ASP A 238 -21.63 0.08 14.55
N LEU A 239 -20.59 0.88 14.28
CA LEU A 239 -19.87 0.91 13.01
C LEU A 239 -18.59 0.08 13.01
N GLU A 240 -18.14 -0.47 14.14
CA GLU A 240 -16.98 -1.36 14.16
C GLU A 240 -17.34 -2.72 13.49
N PRO A 241 -16.57 -3.18 12.48
CA PRO A 241 -16.80 -4.49 11.85
C PRO A 241 -16.72 -5.64 12.85
N VAL A 242 -17.68 -6.56 12.80
CA VAL A 242 -17.80 -7.65 13.80
C VAL A 242 -16.94 -8.87 13.45
N GLY A 243 -16.55 -9.04 12.19
CA GLY A 243 -15.77 -10.19 11.73
C GLY A 243 -15.37 -10.09 10.26
N PRO A 244 -14.81 -11.17 9.68
CA PRO A 244 -14.18 -11.13 8.35
C PRO A 244 -15.13 -10.87 7.18
N LYS A 245 -16.46 -10.93 7.42
CA LYS A 245 -17.50 -10.63 6.41
C LYS A 245 -17.82 -9.14 6.30
N GLU A 246 -17.20 -8.31 7.12
CA GLU A 246 -17.48 -6.89 7.21
C GLU A 246 -16.20 -6.07 7.21
N PHE A 247 -16.31 -4.83 6.77
CA PHE A 247 -15.24 -3.85 6.79
C PHE A 247 -15.81 -2.45 6.99
N LEU A 248 -14.97 -1.50 7.38
CA LEU A 248 -15.35 -0.10 7.54
C LEU A 248 -14.80 0.72 6.38
N VAL A 249 -15.65 1.58 5.83
CA VAL A 249 -15.29 2.63 4.87
C VAL A 249 -15.42 3.98 5.57
N ALA A 250 -14.42 4.83 5.38
CA ALA A 250 -14.45 6.23 5.81
C ALA A 250 -14.15 7.14 4.62
N ASP A 251 -15.07 8.04 4.30
CA ASP A 251 -14.96 8.99 3.21
C ASP A 251 -15.04 10.44 3.72
N ALA A 252 -14.11 11.30 3.32
CA ALA A 252 -14.20 12.74 3.54
C ALA A 252 -13.38 13.50 2.50
N ASP A 253 -13.96 14.55 1.89
CA ASP A 253 -13.24 15.47 0.98
C ASP A 253 -12.54 14.77 -0.20
N GLY A 254 -13.21 13.75 -0.78
CA GLY A 254 -12.66 12.92 -1.86
C GLY A 254 -11.59 11.92 -1.43
N LEU A 255 -11.22 11.87 -0.14
CA LEU A 255 -10.33 10.88 0.43
C LEU A 255 -11.13 9.69 0.98
N ARG A 256 -10.58 8.49 0.81
CA ARG A 256 -11.12 7.25 1.37
C ARG A 256 -10.04 6.48 2.14
N THR A 257 -10.44 5.87 3.25
CA THR A 257 -9.67 4.81 3.92
C THR A 257 -10.57 3.65 4.30
N LEU A 258 -10.00 2.46 4.36
CA LEU A 258 -10.70 1.19 4.58
C LEU A 258 -10.07 0.47 5.77
N HIS A 259 -10.90 -0.22 6.55
CA HIS A 259 -10.42 -1.13 7.59
C HIS A 259 -11.12 -2.49 7.50
N PHE A 260 -10.31 -3.51 7.23
CA PHE A 260 -10.72 -4.92 7.32
C PHE A 260 -10.22 -5.47 8.66
N PRO A 261 -11.08 -6.14 9.45
CA PRO A 261 -10.70 -6.65 10.78
C PRO A 261 -9.89 -7.96 10.71
N ALA A 262 -9.72 -8.54 9.52
CA ALA A 262 -9.06 -9.82 9.30
C ALA A 262 -8.14 -9.75 8.07
N ALA A 263 -7.19 -10.68 7.98
CA ALA A 263 -6.34 -10.85 6.80
C ALA A 263 -7.17 -11.30 5.59
N ASP A 264 -6.79 -10.93 4.36
CA ASP A 264 -7.55 -11.26 3.15
C ASP A 264 -7.79 -12.76 2.98
N ARG A 265 -6.86 -13.62 3.42
CA ARG A 265 -7.04 -15.08 3.41
C ARG A 265 -8.24 -15.56 4.26
N GLU A 266 -8.68 -14.77 5.23
CA GLU A 266 -9.80 -15.09 6.11
C GLU A 266 -11.10 -14.44 5.65
N VAL A 267 -11.03 -13.49 4.73
CA VAL A 267 -12.17 -12.76 4.20
C VAL A 267 -12.85 -13.59 3.11
N PRO A 268 -14.15 -13.93 3.26
CA PRO A 268 -14.88 -14.68 2.25
C PRO A 268 -15.39 -13.73 1.17
N TYR A 269 -14.47 -13.20 0.35
CA TYR A 269 -14.82 -12.30 -0.73
C TYR A 269 -15.80 -12.98 -1.72
N PRO A 270 -16.81 -12.25 -2.23
CA PRO A 270 -17.64 -12.76 -3.31
C PRO A 270 -16.82 -12.96 -4.58
N ARG A 271 -17.36 -13.73 -5.51
CA ARG A 271 -16.78 -13.80 -6.87
C ARG A 271 -16.71 -12.39 -7.44
N GLN A 272 -15.51 -11.97 -7.83
CA GLN A 272 -15.28 -10.69 -8.45
C GLN A 272 -15.98 -10.59 -9.81
N GLU A 273 -16.82 -9.57 -9.95
CA GLU A 273 -17.47 -9.20 -11.20
C GLU A 273 -17.25 -7.71 -11.47
N PHE A 274 -16.73 -7.39 -12.64
CA PHE A 274 -16.54 -6.01 -13.09
C PHE A 274 -16.58 -5.92 -14.63
N ASP A 275 -17.09 -4.80 -15.09
CA ASP A 275 -17.10 -4.43 -16.50
C ASP A 275 -15.81 -3.68 -16.85
N VAL A 276 -15.32 -3.89 -18.07
CA VAL A 276 -14.13 -3.21 -18.60
C VAL A 276 -14.52 -2.57 -19.92
N THR A 277 -14.25 -1.27 -20.02
CA THR A 277 -14.32 -0.54 -21.29
C THR A 277 -12.96 0.09 -21.56
N VAL A 278 -12.64 0.24 -22.84
CA VAL A 278 -11.31 0.69 -23.29
C VAL A 278 -11.47 1.76 -24.35
N ALA A 279 -10.59 2.76 -24.31
CA ALA A 279 -10.42 3.76 -25.35
C ALA A 279 -8.91 4.07 -25.48
N PRO A 280 -8.45 4.70 -26.57
CA PRO A 280 -7.03 5.04 -26.71
C PRO A 280 -6.51 5.78 -25.47
N GLY A 281 -5.47 5.23 -24.85
CA GLY A 281 -4.86 5.77 -23.64
C GLY A 281 -5.65 5.60 -22.33
N THR A 282 -6.74 4.83 -22.29
CA THR A 282 -7.55 4.66 -21.06
C THR A 282 -8.16 3.26 -20.91
N VAL A 283 -8.22 2.78 -19.66
CA VAL A 283 -8.96 1.58 -19.24
C VAL A 283 -9.93 1.98 -18.14
N THR A 284 -11.22 1.76 -18.34
CA THR A 284 -12.26 2.04 -17.35
C THR A 284 -12.81 0.73 -16.79
N VAL A 285 -12.84 0.62 -15.46
CA VAL A 285 -13.34 -0.55 -14.74
C VAL A 285 -14.50 -0.17 -13.85
N THR A 286 -15.65 -0.81 -14.04
CA THR A 286 -16.87 -0.59 -13.25
C THR A 286 -17.14 -1.84 -12.41
N ALA A 287 -17.08 -1.72 -11.09
CA ALA A 287 -17.22 -2.83 -10.16
C ALA A 287 -18.70 -3.22 -9.97
N ARG A 288 -19.03 -4.51 -10.09
CA ARG A 288 -20.37 -5.05 -9.75
C ARG A 288 -20.39 -5.66 -8.35
N THR A 289 -19.25 -6.19 -7.91
CA THR A 289 -18.99 -6.66 -6.55
C THR A 289 -17.88 -5.84 -5.90
N LEU A 290 -17.52 -6.12 -4.66
CA LEU A 290 -16.29 -5.56 -4.07
C LEU A 290 -15.08 -6.03 -4.89
N VAL A 291 -14.27 -5.08 -5.37
CA VAL A 291 -13.00 -5.36 -6.06
C VAL A 291 -11.87 -4.79 -5.21
N ARG A 292 -11.16 -5.68 -4.50
CA ARG A 292 -10.09 -5.30 -3.56
C ARG A 292 -8.75 -5.14 -4.27
N ASP A 293 -8.18 -3.94 -4.14
CA ASP A 293 -6.85 -3.53 -4.65
C ASP A 293 -6.63 -3.88 -6.13
N LEU A 294 -7.60 -3.53 -6.97
CA LEU A 294 -7.47 -3.56 -8.42
C LEU A 294 -6.18 -2.86 -8.87
N LEU A 295 -5.43 -3.52 -9.73
CA LEU A 295 -4.22 -3.02 -10.37
C LEU A 295 -4.28 -3.32 -11.87
N LEU A 296 -4.08 -2.29 -12.69
CA LEU A 296 -3.72 -2.46 -14.08
C LEU A 296 -2.20 -2.56 -14.19
N ARG A 297 -1.68 -3.71 -14.62
CA ARG A 297 -0.26 -3.86 -14.95
C ARG A 297 -0.05 -3.40 -16.38
N ALA A 298 0.11 -2.10 -16.57
CA ALA A 298 0.20 -1.46 -17.89
C ALA A 298 1.29 -2.07 -18.79
N ASP A 299 2.40 -2.51 -18.19
CA ASP A 299 3.51 -3.17 -18.87
C ASP A 299 3.17 -4.56 -19.44
N ARG A 300 1.96 -5.08 -19.17
CA ARG A 300 1.37 -6.26 -19.82
C ARG A 300 0.56 -5.90 -21.08
N LEU A 301 0.14 -4.64 -21.22
CA LEU A 301 -0.54 -4.13 -22.42
C LEU A 301 0.49 -3.87 -23.53
N ASP A 302 1.53 -3.14 -23.18
CA ASP A 302 2.72 -2.89 -24.00
C ASP A 302 3.92 -2.72 -23.06
N PRO A 303 5.10 -3.29 -23.36
CA PRO A 303 6.27 -3.13 -22.49
C PRO A 303 6.66 -1.68 -22.21
N ALA A 304 6.31 -0.70 -23.03
CA ALA A 304 6.58 0.72 -22.78
C ALA A 304 5.41 1.46 -22.09
N ALA A 305 4.28 0.79 -21.85
CA ALA A 305 3.11 1.43 -21.28
C ALA A 305 3.22 1.69 -19.77
N GLU A 306 2.64 2.81 -19.34
CA GLU A 306 2.64 3.27 -17.95
C GLU A 306 1.23 3.69 -17.53
N ALA A 307 0.75 3.14 -16.41
CA ALA A 307 -0.50 3.59 -15.79
C ALA A 307 -0.26 4.81 -14.90
N ASP A 308 -1.23 5.73 -14.82
CA ASP A 308 -1.19 6.85 -13.88
C ASP A 308 -1.74 6.52 -12.48
N THR A 309 -2.44 5.38 -12.37
CA THR A 309 -3.19 4.95 -11.19
C THR A 309 -2.63 3.64 -10.66
N GLY A 310 -2.42 3.58 -9.34
CA GLY A 310 -1.95 2.39 -8.62
C GLY A 310 -3.09 1.49 -8.15
N LEU A 311 -2.93 0.92 -6.95
CA LEU A 311 -3.94 0.06 -6.33
C LEU A 311 -5.20 0.86 -5.99
N VAL A 312 -6.36 0.35 -6.38
CA VAL A 312 -7.66 0.96 -6.05
C VAL A 312 -8.62 -0.12 -5.57
N THR A 313 -9.33 0.14 -4.46
CA THR A 313 -10.46 -0.71 -4.06
C THR A 313 -11.77 -0.04 -4.47
N LEU A 314 -12.60 -0.79 -5.19
CA LEU A 314 -13.90 -0.35 -5.68
C LEU A 314 -15.01 -1.06 -4.93
N LEU A 315 -15.98 -0.29 -4.43
CA LEU A 315 -17.25 -0.81 -3.94
C LEU A 315 -18.18 -1.11 -5.12
N PRO A 316 -19.23 -1.94 -4.94
CA PRO A 316 -20.22 -2.17 -5.99
C PRO A 316 -20.83 -0.87 -6.52
N GLY A 317 -20.90 -0.77 -7.85
CA GLY A 317 -21.38 0.41 -8.57
C GLY A 317 -20.34 1.52 -8.74
N GLU A 318 -19.16 1.40 -8.15
CA GLU A 318 -18.08 2.36 -8.34
C GLU A 318 -17.27 2.08 -9.61
N GLU A 319 -16.65 3.12 -10.13
CA GLU A 319 -15.87 3.10 -11.35
C GLU A 319 -14.52 3.80 -11.13
N VAL A 320 -13.50 3.29 -11.81
CA VAL A 320 -12.22 3.99 -11.99
C VAL A 320 -11.86 4.03 -13.47
N THR A 321 -11.37 5.18 -13.92
CA THR A 321 -10.72 5.33 -15.23
C THR A 321 -9.22 5.50 -15.03
N ILE A 322 -8.45 4.56 -15.57
CA ILE A 322 -7.00 4.51 -15.47
C ILE A 322 -6.42 5.05 -16.77
N GLY A 323 -5.61 6.11 -16.69
CA GLY A 323 -4.85 6.63 -17.83
C GLY A 323 -3.66 5.73 -18.13
N VAL A 324 -3.45 5.40 -19.39
CA VAL A 324 -2.38 4.52 -19.88
C VAL A 324 -1.58 5.24 -20.96
N ARG A 325 -0.38 5.71 -20.63
CA ARG A 325 0.52 6.27 -21.63
C ARG A 325 1.17 5.15 -22.43
N GLY A 326 1.33 5.34 -23.74
CA GLY A 326 2.00 4.37 -24.63
C GLY A 326 1.10 3.24 -25.15
N TRP A 327 -0.22 3.31 -24.94
CA TRP A 327 -1.18 2.29 -25.39
C TRP A 327 -2.35 2.91 -26.17
N GLU A 328 -2.21 2.97 -27.49
CA GLU A 328 -3.16 3.68 -28.39
C GLU A 328 -4.12 2.75 -29.14
N THR A 329 -3.86 1.44 -29.13
CA THR A 329 -4.71 0.43 -29.78
C THR A 329 -5.46 -0.35 -28.73
N PRO A 330 -6.65 0.12 -28.31
CA PRO A 330 -7.38 -0.49 -27.22
C PRO A 330 -7.90 -1.87 -27.60
N ASP A 331 -7.65 -2.85 -26.74
CA ASP A 331 -8.17 -4.21 -26.81
C ASP A 331 -8.68 -4.59 -25.41
N VAL A 332 -9.97 -4.90 -25.32
CA VAL A 332 -10.64 -5.19 -24.05
C VAL A 332 -10.18 -6.50 -23.43
N GLU A 333 -9.85 -7.52 -24.24
CA GLU A 333 -9.40 -8.82 -23.76
C GLU A 333 -7.97 -8.74 -23.23
N ILE A 334 -7.10 -7.99 -23.93
CA ILE A 334 -5.75 -7.70 -23.45
C ILE A 334 -5.82 -6.89 -22.14
N ALA A 335 -6.67 -5.86 -22.08
CA ALA A 335 -6.88 -5.07 -20.87
C ALA A 335 -7.37 -5.93 -19.69
N ARG A 336 -8.36 -6.81 -19.92
CA ARG A 336 -8.83 -7.75 -18.91
C ARG A 336 -7.73 -8.67 -18.41
N SER A 337 -6.86 -9.18 -19.29
CA SER A 337 -5.74 -10.04 -18.90
C SER A 337 -4.65 -9.32 -18.08
N ALA A 338 -4.60 -7.99 -18.16
CA ALA A 338 -3.64 -7.16 -17.43
C ALA A 338 -4.18 -6.62 -16.10
N LEU A 339 -5.46 -6.85 -15.78
CA LEU A 339 -6.11 -6.44 -14.55
C LEU A 339 -6.02 -7.54 -13.48
N TYR A 340 -5.55 -7.16 -12.30
CA TYR A 340 -5.40 -8.06 -11.16
C TYR A 340 -6.08 -7.45 -9.93
N CYS A 341 -6.65 -8.28 -9.09
CA CYS A 341 -7.19 -7.89 -7.78
C CYS A 341 -6.89 -9.03 -6.78
N VAL A 342 -7.12 -8.79 -5.47
CA VAL A 342 -6.76 -9.77 -4.41
C VAL A 342 -7.36 -11.14 -4.69
N GLU A 343 -8.64 -11.18 -5.02
CA GLU A 343 -9.28 -12.40 -5.49
C GLU A 343 -8.96 -12.63 -6.97
N PRO A 344 -8.66 -13.87 -7.38
CA PRO A 344 -8.39 -14.15 -8.78
C PRO A 344 -9.66 -13.94 -9.60
N ALA A 345 -9.59 -13.03 -10.57
CA ALA A 345 -10.55 -12.97 -11.66
C ALA A 345 -10.61 -14.36 -12.34
N ARG A 346 -11.73 -15.08 -12.19
CA ARG A 346 -11.99 -16.37 -12.86
C ARG A 346 -12.97 -16.20 -14.00
#